data_AF-A0A358MIE1-F1
#
_entry.id   AF-A0A358MIE1-F1
#
_cell.length_a   1.000
_cell.length_b   1.000
_cell.length_c   1.000
_cell.angle_alpha   90.00
_cell.angle_beta   90.00
_cell.angle_gamma   90.00
#
_symmetry.space_group_name_H-M   'P 1'
#
loop_
_entity.id
_entity.type
_entity.pdbx_description
1 polymer ?
#
loop_
_entity_poly.entity_id
_entity_poly.type
_entity_poly.pdbx_seq_one_letter_code
_entity_poly.pdbx_strand_id
1 'polypeptide(L)'
;ANIFFVKDGEVHTPKPDCFLNGITRQTVIGMLKERNITVHERHIMPEELADFEQCWLTGTAAEVTPVGQIGEFTFEVGALTRDISESYEKLVRA
;
A
#
# COMPACT_ATOMS: atom_id res chain seq x y z
N ALA A 1 -8.56 5.79 -5.44
CA ALA A 1 -7.21 5.42 -4.97
C ALA A 1 -7.16 3.91 -4.79
N ASN A 2 -5.98 3.29 -4.90
CA ASN A 2 -5.77 1.90 -4.51
C ASN A 2 -5.20 1.85 -3.09
N ILE A 3 -5.37 0.74 -2.39
CA ILE A 3 -4.98 0.58 -0.98
C ILE A 3 -4.02 -0.59 -0.81
N PHE A 4 -3.14 -0.46 0.16
CA PHE A 4 -2.16 -1.46 0.54
C PHE A 4 -2.10 -1.57 2.06
N PHE A 5 -1.83 -2.78 2.52
CA PHE A 5 -1.70 -3.12 3.93
C PHE A 5 -0.43 -3.92 4.17
N VAL A 6 0.11 -3.87 5.38
CA VAL A 6 1.26 -4.67 5.82
C VAL A 6 0.83 -5.63 6.92
N LYS A 7 1.24 -6.88 6.82
CA LYS A 7 1.10 -7.90 7.88
C LYS A 7 2.32 -8.80 7.84
N ASP A 8 2.97 -9.00 8.98
CA ASP A 8 4.12 -9.91 9.10
C ASP A 8 5.25 -9.61 8.09
N GLY A 9 5.46 -8.33 7.77
CA GLY A 9 6.47 -7.89 6.79
C GLY A 9 6.11 -8.11 5.32
N GLU A 10 4.94 -8.67 5.02
CA GLU A 10 4.42 -8.85 3.67
C GLU A 10 3.34 -7.81 3.33
N VAL A 11 3.16 -7.53 2.04
CA VAL A 11 2.21 -6.52 1.56
C VAL A 11 0.98 -7.17 0.97
N HIS A 12 -0.19 -6.71 1.38
CA HIS A 12 -1.48 -7.14 0.85
C HIS A 12 -2.17 -5.98 0.15
N THR A 13 -2.74 -6.22 -1.02
CA THR A 13 -3.54 -5.23 -1.75
C THR A 13 -4.72 -5.91 -2.44
N PRO A 14 -5.89 -5.26 -2.51
CA PRO A 14 -7.03 -5.81 -3.24
C PRO A 14 -6.65 -6.17 -4.68
N LYS A 15 -7.12 -7.33 -5.13
CA LYS A 15 -7.04 -7.73 -6.55
C LYS A 15 -7.93 -6.78 -7.38
N PRO A 16 -7.43 -6.18 -8.48
CA PRO A 16 -8.16 -5.20 -9.27
C PRO A 16 -9.13 -5.86 -10.25
N ASP A 17 -10.17 -6.51 -9.73
CA ASP A 17 -11.19 -7.20 -10.54
C ASP A 17 -12.46 -6.36 -10.79
N CYS A 18 -12.76 -5.40 -9.91
CA CYS A 18 -13.93 -4.52 -10.00
C CYS A 18 -13.59 -3.02 -9.91
N PHE A 19 -12.30 -2.67 -9.94
CA PHE A 19 -11.82 -1.27 -9.88
C PHE A 19 -10.60 -1.05 -10.76
N LEU A 20 -10.24 0.22 -10.97
CA LEU A 20 -9.10 0.59 -11.80
C LEU A 20 -7.77 0.11 -11.19
N ASN A 21 -7.03 -0.68 -11.96
CA ASN A 21 -5.65 -1.04 -11.66
C ASN A 21 -4.72 0.17 -11.91
N GLY A 22 -4.64 1.09 -10.95
CA GLY A 22 -3.93 2.37 -11.09
C GLY A 22 -2.46 2.22 -11.46
N ILE A 23 -1.92 3.17 -12.24
CA ILE A 23 -0.51 3.13 -12.67
C ILE A 23 0.42 3.26 -11.46
N THR A 24 0.15 4.19 -10.53
CA THR A 24 0.90 4.33 -9.27
C THR A 24 0.90 3.03 -8.45
N ARG A 25 -0.23 2.31 -8.40
CA ARG A 25 -0.31 0.99 -7.75
C ARG A 25 0.66 0.01 -8.39
N GLN A 26 0.65 -0.09 -9.73
CA GLN A 26 1.53 -0.99 -10.46
C GLN A 26 3.01 -0.65 -10.24
N THR A 27 3.37 0.64 -10.23
CA THR A 27 4.72 1.11 -9.92
C THR A 27 5.15 0.70 -8.50
N VAL A 28 4.30 0.95 -7.50
CA VAL A 28 4.57 0.55 -6.11
C VAL A 28 4.74 -0.96 -5.98
N ILE A 29 3.93 -1.77 -6.66
CA ILE A 29 4.10 -3.24 -6.68
C ILE A 29 5.46 -3.62 -7.30
N GLY A 30 5.89 -2.95 -8.37
CA GLY A 30 7.23 -3.15 -8.95
C GLY A 30 8.34 -2.84 -7.95
N MET A 31 8.26 -1.68 -7.30
CA MET A 31 9.20 -1.23 -6.27
C MET A 31 9.30 -2.19 -5.07
N LEU A 32 8.17 -2.79 -4.66
CA LEU A 32 8.14 -3.79 -3.59
C LEU A 32 8.80 -5.10 -4.03
N LYS A 33 8.53 -5.55 -5.26
CA LYS A 33 9.16 -6.75 -5.83
C LYS A 33 10.66 -6.60 -5.99
N GLU A 34 11.16 -5.44 -6.42
CA GLU A 34 12.59 -5.12 -6.50
C GLU A 34 13.30 -5.21 -5.15
N ARG A 35 12.58 -4.94 -4.06
CA ARG A 35 13.05 -5.07 -2.67
C ARG A 35 12.89 -6.50 -2.10
N ASN A 36 12.45 -7.47 -2.89
CA ASN A 36 12.11 -8.84 -2.46
C ASN A 36 11.01 -8.89 -1.38
N ILE A 37 10.08 -7.94 -1.40
CA ILE A 37 8.91 -7.96 -0.50
C ILE A 37 7.77 -8.71 -1.19
N THR A 38 7.21 -9.72 -0.51
CA THR A 38 6.06 -10.47 -1.00
C THR A 38 4.85 -9.54 -1.13
N VAL A 39 4.21 -9.54 -2.31
CA VAL A 39 2.98 -8.79 -2.55
C VAL A 39 1.84 -9.76 -2.89
N HIS A 40 0.83 -9.77 -2.04
CA HIS A 40 -0.39 -10.56 -2.18
C HIS A 40 -1.50 -9.72 -2.81
N GLU A 41 -1.81 -10.00 -4.07
CA GLU A 41 -2.97 -9.43 -4.76
C GLU A 41 -4.19 -10.34 -4.55
N ARG A 42 -4.97 -10.10 -3.48
CA ARG A 42 -6.08 -10.96 -3.05
C ARG A 42 -7.32 -10.17 -2.67
N HIS A 43 -8.45 -10.85 -2.45
CA HIS A 43 -9.58 -10.22 -1.76
C HIS A 43 -9.24 -10.01 -0.29
N ILE A 44 -9.64 -8.87 0.25
CA ILE A 44 -9.41 -8.46 1.63
C ILE A 44 -10.78 -8.11 2.21
N MET A 45 -11.17 -8.77 3.30
CA MET A 45 -12.43 -8.51 3.98
C MET A 45 -12.26 -7.43 5.05
N PRO A 46 -13.32 -6.64 5.36
CA PRO A 46 -13.25 -5.58 6.37
C PRO A 46 -12.79 -6.06 7.75
N GLU A 47 -13.16 -7.28 8.16
CA GLU A 47 -12.73 -7.89 9.42
C GLU A 47 -11.21 -8.09 9.53
N GLU A 48 -10.50 -8.18 8.41
CA GLU A 48 -9.04 -8.32 8.39
C GLU A 48 -8.32 -7.00 8.70
N LEU A 49 -9.03 -5.86 8.66
CA LEU A 49 -8.44 -4.54 8.93
C LEU A 49 -7.82 -4.44 10.33
N ALA A 50 -8.34 -5.21 11.29
CA ALA A 50 -7.81 -5.27 12.66
C ALA A 50 -6.42 -5.94 12.75
N ASP A 51 -6.05 -6.75 11.75
CA ASP A 51 -4.83 -7.55 11.76
C ASP A 51 -3.65 -6.88 11.04
N PHE A 52 -3.88 -5.77 10.34
CA PHE A 52 -2.84 -5.09 9.58
C PHE A 52 -2.09 -4.06 10.44
N GLU A 53 -0.78 -3.98 10.24
CA GLU A 53 0.13 -3.13 11.00
C GLU A 53 0.24 -1.72 10.41
N GLN A 54 0.31 -1.64 9.07
CA GLN A 54 0.50 -0.38 8.34
C GLN A 54 -0.45 -0.32 7.15
N CYS A 55 -0.80 0.90 6.73
CA CYS A 55 -1.70 1.13 5.61
C CYS A 55 -1.26 2.37 4.80
N TRP A 56 -1.39 2.29 3.48
CA TRP A 56 -1.27 3.47 2.62
C TRP A 56 -2.20 3.41 1.39
N LEU A 57 -2.42 4.58 0.82
CA LEU A 57 -3.15 4.75 -0.43
C LEU A 57 -2.20 5.13 -1.57
N THR A 58 -2.54 4.70 -2.78
CA THR A 58 -1.90 5.17 -4.00
C THR A 58 -2.89 5.87 -4.93
N GLY A 59 -2.50 7.01 -5.52
CA GLY A 59 -3.29 7.69 -6.54
C GLY A 59 -2.52 8.83 -7.20
N THR A 60 -2.99 9.31 -8.35
CA THR A 60 -2.25 10.31 -9.16
C THR A 60 -1.95 11.62 -8.42
N ALA A 61 -2.91 12.14 -7.65
CA ALA A 61 -2.73 13.41 -6.92
C ALA A 61 -2.12 13.23 -5.52
N ALA A 62 -2.36 12.07 -4.90
CA ALA A 62 -1.93 11.76 -3.54
C ALA A 62 -0.61 10.96 -3.49
N GLU A 63 -0.10 10.55 -4.66
CA GLU A 63 1.02 9.65 -4.87
C GLU A 63 0.98 8.44 -3.95
N VAL A 64 1.81 8.39 -2.91
CA VAL A 64 1.78 7.40 -1.82
C VAL A 64 1.49 8.13 -0.51
N THR A 65 0.28 7.95 0.03
CA THR A 65 -0.19 8.62 1.24
C THR A 65 -0.38 7.61 2.38
N PRO A 66 0.37 7.72 3.49
CA PRO A 66 0.14 6.90 4.69
C PRO A 66 -1.26 7.13 5.27
N VAL A 67 -1.88 6.06 5.77
CA VAL A 67 -3.19 6.11 6.44
C VAL A 67 -2.99 5.71 7.89
N GLY A 68 -3.32 6.61 8.83
CA GLY A 68 -3.23 6.33 10.27
C GLY A 68 -4.49 5.66 10.85
N GLN A 69 -5.64 5.78 10.19
CA GLN A 69 -6.91 5.26 10.71
C GLN A 69 -7.94 5.02 9.60
N ILE A 70 -8.71 3.93 9.71
CA ILE A 70 -9.91 3.64 8.92
C ILE A 70 -11.02 3.21 9.89
N GLY A 71 -12.03 4.06 10.09
CA GLY A 71 -13.08 3.79 11.09
C GLY A 71 -12.48 3.62 12.48
N GLU A 72 -12.70 2.46 13.11
CA GLU A 72 -12.14 2.11 14.42
C GLU A 72 -10.72 1.51 14.35
N PHE A 73 -10.24 1.15 13.16
CA PHE A 73 -8.93 0.51 12.97
C PHE A 73 -7.83 1.56 12.85
N THR A 74 -6.76 1.41 13.63
CA THR A 74 -5.60 2.30 13.64
C THR A 74 -4.41 1.57 13.04
N PHE A 75 -3.60 2.28 12.23
CA PHE A 75 -2.43 1.75 11.57
C PHE A 75 -1.20 2.60 11.91
N GLU A 76 -0.05 1.96 12.01
CA GLU A 76 1.21 2.64 12.21
C GLU A 76 1.73 3.21 10.89
N VAL A 77 2.23 4.45 10.93
CA VAL A 77 3.08 4.97 9.85
C VAL A 77 4.50 4.46 10.06
N GLY A 78 4.66 3.15 9.82
CA GLY A 78 5.88 2.39 10.04
C GLY A 78 6.95 2.58 8.97
N ALA A 79 8.08 1.88 9.14
CA ALA A 79 9.27 2.04 8.30
C ALA A 79 9.00 1.74 6.82
N LEU A 80 8.26 0.67 6.50
CA LEU A 80 7.96 0.28 5.12
C LEU A 80 7.08 1.33 4.42
N THR A 81 6.04 1.81 5.09
CA THR A 81 5.16 2.85 4.54
C THR A 81 5.92 4.15 4.25
N ARG A 82 6.82 4.56 5.15
CA ARG A 82 7.68 5.74 4.93
C ARG A 82 8.66 5.53 3.78
N ASP A 83 9.35 4.39 3.75
CA ASP A 83 10.30 4.06 2.69
C ASP A 83 9.65 4.09 1.31
N ILE A 84 8.47 3.49 1.15
CA ILE A 84 7.76 3.47 -0.14
C ILE A 84 7.29 4.86 -0.53
N SER A 85 6.81 5.67 0.41
CA SER A 85 6.41 7.05 0.15
C SER A 85 7.59 7.90 -0.33
N GLU A 86 8.70 7.90 0.41
CA GLU A 86 9.90 8.66 0.06
C GLU A 86 10.56 8.17 -1.23
N SER A 87 10.57 6.85 -1.45
CA SER A 87 11.18 6.26 -2.64
C SER A 87 10.37 6.54 -3.90
N TYR A 88 9.04 6.55 -3.80
CA TYR A 88 8.18 6.90 -4.92
C TYR A 88 8.33 8.38 -5.25
N GLU A 89 8.36 9.25 -4.24
CA GLU A 89 8.60 10.68 -4.44
C GLU A 89 9.94 10.93 -5.15
N LYS A 90 11.02 10.25 -4.73
CA LYS A 90 12.33 10.34 -5.41
C LYS A 90 12.25 9.87 -6.86
N LEU A 91 11.53 8.78 -7.13
CA LEU A 91 11.40 8.22 -8.48
C LEU A 91 10.71 9.18 -9.46
N VAL A 92 9.68 9.92 -9.01
CA VAL A 92 8.90 10.82 -9.89
C VAL A 92 9.48 12.23 -9.98
N ARG A 93 10.47 12.56 -9.13
CA ARG A 93 11.17 13.86 -9.11
C ARG A 93 12.58 13.83 -9.69
N ALA A 94 13.07 12.66 -10.10
CA ALA A 94 14.35 12.49 -10.80
C ALA A 94 14.25 12.92 -12.27
#